data_AF-A0A1V1P9V7-F1
#
_entry.id   AF-A0A1V1P9V7-F1
#
_cell.length_a   1.000
_cell.length_b   1.000
_cell.length_c   1.000
_cell.angle_alpha   90.00
_cell.angle_beta   90.00
_cell.angle_gamma   90.00
#
_symmetry.space_group_name_H-M   'P 1'
#
loop_
_entity.id
_entity.type
_entity.pdbx_description
1 polymer ?
#
loop_
_entity_poly.entity_id
_entity_poly.type
_entity_poly.pdbx_seq_one_letter_code
_entity_poly.pdbx_strand_id
1 'polypeptide(L)'
;MSHSKQKYIDRDTIDKKREYSQGKVKEYYIIDYKKDQTLFYSLNTNGGYSLVKPKNGIIRSTVLPGFQFRESDIYVRPDPVNLINDPIYQSFVAIDLQKERKARDAALKIAEQERKAREQERKAKDTALKMAEQERKGKEIALQQAQDALQQVENERIAKEKLQQLLIDSGIKL
;
A
#
# COMPACT_ATOMS: atom_id res chain seq x y z
N MET A 1 2.41 -46.91 4.30
CA MET A 1 3.48 -47.85 3.91
C MET A 1 4.71 -47.58 4.77
N SER A 2 5.24 -48.59 5.46
CA SER A 2 6.27 -48.41 6.49
C SER A 2 7.68 -48.51 5.90
N HIS A 3 8.36 -47.37 5.75
CA HIS A 3 9.78 -47.28 5.40
C HIS A 3 10.72 -47.61 6.57
N SER A 4 10.19 -48.12 7.69
CA SER A 4 10.90 -48.35 8.96
C SER A 4 11.79 -49.59 8.99
N LYS A 5 12.00 -50.31 7.88
CA LYS A 5 12.88 -51.48 7.88
C LYS A 5 14.34 -51.00 7.88
N GLN A 6 15.15 -51.54 8.79
CA GLN A 6 16.58 -51.22 8.97
C GLN A 6 17.36 -51.11 7.64
N LYS A 7 17.08 -51.99 6.68
CA LYS A 7 17.66 -51.97 5.34
C LYS A 7 17.49 -50.66 4.56
N TYR A 8 16.38 -49.93 4.74
CA TYR A 8 16.15 -48.63 4.08
C TYR A 8 16.91 -47.50 4.77
N ILE A 9 17.05 -47.58 6.08
CA ILE A 9 17.85 -46.67 6.90
C ILE A 9 19.33 -46.80 6.52
N ASP A 10 19.85 -48.04 6.47
CA ASP A 10 21.26 -48.29 6.16
C ASP A 10 21.61 -47.83 4.73
N ARG A 11 20.72 -48.06 3.75
CA ARG A 11 20.91 -47.58 2.38
C ARG A 11 21.04 -46.06 2.31
N ASP A 12 20.18 -45.32 3.02
CA ASP A 12 20.15 -43.86 2.93
C ASP A 12 21.26 -43.21 3.79
N THR A 13 21.66 -43.84 4.90
CA THR A 13 22.70 -43.32 5.81
C THR A 13 24.13 -43.77 5.47
N ILE A 14 24.31 -44.92 4.78
CA ILE A 14 25.62 -45.53 4.50
C ILE A 14 25.91 -45.54 2.99
N ASP A 15 25.09 -46.21 2.19
CA ASP A 15 25.39 -46.42 0.76
C ASP A 15 25.26 -45.11 -0.03
N LYS A 16 24.13 -44.41 0.08
CA LYS A 16 23.90 -43.11 -0.58
C LYS A 16 24.85 -42.04 -0.10
N LYS A 17 25.20 -42.05 1.19
CA LYS A 17 26.15 -41.10 1.77
C LYS A 17 27.51 -41.23 1.09
N ARG A 18 28.00 -42.44 0.86
CA ARG A 18 29.26 -42.68 0.13
C ARG A 18 29.14 -42.26 -1.34
N GLU A 19 28.06 -42.66 -2.02
CA GLU A 19 27.83 -42.33 -3.43
C GLU A 19 27.76 -40.81 -3.66
N TYR A 20 27.00 -40.08 -2.85
CA TYR A 20 26.87 -38.62 -2.96
C TYR A 20 28.17 -37.89 -2.62
N SER A 21 28.97 -38.43 -1.70
CA SER A 21 30.31 -37.90 -1.39
C SER A 21 31.24 -38.05 -2.60
N GLN A 22 31.25 -39.22 -3.24
CA GLN A 22 32.02 -39.48 -4.46
C GLN A 22 31.56 -38.59 -5.63
N GLY A 23 30.25 -38.38 -5.74
CA GLY A 23 29.62 -37.48 -6.70
C GLY A 23 29.78 -35.98 -6.37
N LYS A 24 30.48 -35.63 -5.28
CA LYS A 24 30.74 -34.24 -4.83
C LYS A 24 29.47 -33.42 -4.58
N VAL A 25 28.39 -34.05 -4.14
CA VAL A 25 27.17 -33.35 -3.73
C VAL A 25 27.49 -32.55 -2.46
N LYS A 26 27.42 -31.22 -2.55
CA LYS A 26 27.94 -30.31 -1.50
C LYS A 26 27.15 -30.38 -0.19
N GLU A 27 25.84 -30.60 -0.25
CA GLU A 27 24.97 -30.72 0.93
C GLU A 27 24.02 -31.90 0.76
N TYR A 28 23.81 -32.66 1.84
CA TYR A 28 22.93 -33.83 1.84
C TYR A 28 22.11 -33.87 3.13
N TYR A 29 20.79 -33.80 3.01
CA TYR A 29 19.87 -33.79 4.15
C TYR A 29 19.01 -35.05 4.16
N ILE A 30 19.05 -35.77 5.28
CA ILE A 30 18.17 -36.90 5.57
C ILE A 30 17.08 -36.35 6.47
N ILE A 31 15.82 -36.44 6.02
CA ILE A 31 14.66 -35.98 6.77
C ILE A 31 13.79 -37.20 7.06
N ASP A 32 13.60 -37.49 8.35
CA ASP A 32 12.71 -38.54 8.83
C ASP A 32 11.46 -37.92 9.43
N TYR A 33 10.29 -38.36 9.00
CA TYR A 33 8.99 -37.88 9.50
C TYR A 33 8.79 -38.13 11.01
N LYS A 34 9.46 -39.15 11.58
CA LYS A 34 9.41 -39.47 13.01
C LYS A 34 10.38 -38.67 13.87
N LYS A 35 11.28 -37.89 13.24
CA LYS A 35 12.37 -37.14 13.89
C LYS A 35 13.51 -38.01 14.45
N ASP A 36 13.44 -39.33 14.33
CA ASP A 36 14.44 -40.23 14.93
C ASP A 36 15.80 -40.14 14.21
N GLN A 37 15.80 -39.79 12.91
CA GLN A 37 17.00 -39.83 12.06
C GLN A 37 17.21 -38.62 11.15
N THR A 38 16.69 -37.46 11.53
CA THR A 38 16.92 -36.24 10.74
C THR A 38 18.35 -35.74 10.93
N LEU A 39 19.12 -35.73 9.85
CA LEU A 39 20.55 -35.45 9.83
C LEU A 39 20.89 -34.57 8.64
N PHE A 40 21.70 -33.54 8.88
CA PHE A 40 22.14 -32.61 7.84
C PHE A 40 23.64 -32.75 7.63
N TYR A 41 24.09 -32.88 6.39
CA TYR A 41 25.50 -33.05 6.05
C TYR A 41 25.99 -31.99 5.06
N SER A 42 27.25 -31.61 5.22
CA SER A 42 28.01 -30.80 4.26
C SER A 42 29.27 -31.54 3.85
N LEU A 43 29.59 -31.52 2.56
CA LEU A 43 30.82 -32.07 2.03
C LEU A 43 32.00 -31.22 2.52
N ASN A 44 33.02 -31.88 3.05
CA ASN A 44 34.24 -31.24 3.53
C ASN A 44 35.36 -31.32 2.48
N THR A 45 36.45 -30.60 2.72
CA THR A 45 37.62 -30.55 1.84
C THR A 45 38.30 -31.89 1.65
N ASN A 46 38.11 -32.83 2.56
CA ASN A 46 38.69 -34.18 2.50
C ASN A 46 37.82 -35.14 1.68
N GLY A 47 36.75 -34.64 1.04
CA GLY A 47 35.87 -35.43 0.18
C GLY A 47 34.88 -36.32 0.95
N GLY A 48 34.70 -36.09 2.25
CA GLY A 48 33.72 -36.77 3.11
C GLY A 48 32.61 -35.84 3.62
N TYR A 49 31.61 -36.38 4.29
CA TYR A 49 30.52 -35.59 4.88
C TYR A 49 30.71 -35.31 6.37
N SER A 50 30.56 -34.04 6.76
CA SER A 50 30.50 -33.57 8.14
C SER A 50 29.06 -33.22 8.54
N LEU A 51 28.68 -33.52 9.79
CA LEU A 51 27.35 -33.19 10.31
C LEU A 51 27.21 -31.67 10.50
N VAL A 52 26.12 -31.11 9.99
CA VAL A 52 25.72 -29.71 10.18
C VAL A 52 24.69 -29.66 11.31
N LYS A 53 25.03 -28.94 12.38
CA LYS A 53 24.10 -28.71 13.49
C LYS A 53 23.33 -27.40 13.27
N PRO A 54 22.02 -27.36 13.53
CA PRO A 54 21.26 -26.10 13.52
C PRO A 54 21.87 -25.09 14.49
N LYS A 55 21.98 -23.83 14.07
CA LYS A 55 22.34 -22.72 14.95
C LYS A 55 21.05 -22.06 15.42
N ASN A 56 20.78 -22.08 16.73
CA ASN A 56 19.52 -21.59 17.31
C ASN A 56 18.28 -22.24 16.66
N GLY A 57 18.35 -23.55 16.36
CA GLY A 57 17.28 -24.29 15.70
C GLY A 57 17.13 -24.01 14.19
N ILE A 58 18.01 -23.20 13.59
CA ILE A 58 17.97 -22.83 12.17
C ILE A 58 19.08 -23.54 11.41
N ILE A 59 18.71 -24.27 10.36
CA ILE A 59 19.63 -24.76 9.33
C ILE A 59 19.78 -23.69 8.26
N ARG A 60 21.02 -23.41 7.85
CA ARG A 60 21.35 -22.46 6.77
C ARG A 60 22.16 -23.20 5.74
N SER A 61 21.70 -23.18 4.49
CA SER A 61 22.46 -23.75 3.38
C SER A 61 23.63 -22.84 3.04
N THR A 62 24.78 -23.47 2.82
CA THR A 62 26.01 -22.87 2.28
C THR A 62 26.06 -22.94 0.76
N VAL A 63 25.25 -23.82 0.15
CA VAL A 63 25.18 -24.06 -1.30
C VAL A 63 24.12 -23.21 -1.96
N LEU A 64 23.01 -22.96 -1.27
CA LEU A 64 21.88 -22.16 -1.72
C LEU A 64 21.82 -20.87 -0.89
N PRO A 65 22.41 -19.76 -1.38
CA PRO A 65 22.44 -18.50 -0.65
C PRO A 65 21.03 -18.05 -0.25
N GLY A 66 20.85 -17.74 1.03
CA GLY A 66 19.57 -17.29 1.58
C GLY A 66 18.56 -18.40 1.87
N PHE A 67 18.84 -19.66 1.48
CA PHE A 67 18.00 -20.80 1.86
C PHE A 67 18.31 -21.23 3.30
N GLN A 68 17.27 -21.19 4.13
CA GLN A 68 17.37 -21.51 5.55
C GLN A 68 15.99 -21.94 6.07
N PHE A 69 15.94 -22.74 7.12
CA PHE A 69 14.68 -23.18 7.72
C PHE A 69 14.88 -23.53 9.18
N ARG A 70 13.82 -23.42 9.99
CA ARG A 70 13.83 -23.97 11.35
C ARG A 70 13.65 -25.47 11.27
N GLU A 71 14.45 -26.19 12.04
CA GLU A 71 14.35 -27.65 12.14
C GLU A 71 12.97 -28.09 12.65
N SER A 72 12.37 -27.33 13.56
CA SER A 72 11.01 -27.56 14.07
C SER A 72 9.96 -27.56 12.96
N ASP A 73 10.12 -26.69 11.97
CA ASP A 73 9.08 -26.38 10.99
C ASP A 73 8.94 -27.52 9.96
N ILE A 74 9.95 -28.39 9.85
CA ILE A 74 9.86 -29.67 9.11
C ILE A 74 8.72 -30.54 9.65
N TYR A 75 8.51 -30.53 10.96
CA TYR A 75 7.53 -31.39 11.65
C TYR A 75 6.22 -30.68 11.94
N VAL A 76 6.31 -29.42 12.39
CA VAL A 76 5.13 -28.59 12.66
C VAL A 76 4.35 -28.33 11.38
N ARG A 77 5.04 -28.26 10.23
CA ARG A 77 4.47 -27.99 8.91
C ARG A 77 3.55 -26.77 8.96
N PRO A 78 4.09 -25.59 9.31
CA PRO A 78 3.30 -24.37 9.38
C PRO A 78 2.63 -24.06 8.04
N ASP A 79 1.47 -23.43 8.11
CA ASP A 79 0.75 -22.97 6.92
C ASP A 79 1.68 -22.09 6.06
N PRO A 80 1.82 -22.38 4.74
CA PRO A 80 2.61 -21.57 3.83
C PRO A 80 2.31 -20.07 3.92
N VAL A 81 1.05 -19.68 4.19
CA VAL A 81 0.63 -18.28 4.34
C VAL A 81 1.36 -17.59 5.51
N ASN A 82 1.61 -18.30 6.60
CA ASN A 82 2.34 -17.77 7.76
C ASN A 82 3.82 -17.57 7.45
N LEU A 83 4.40 -18.42 6.58
CA LEU A 83 5.81 -18.34 6.20
C LEU A 83 6.12 -17.16 5.27
N ILE A 84 5.13 -16.63 4.56
CA ILE A 84 5.31 -15.49 3.64
C ILE A 84 5.93 -14.29 4.34
N ASN A 85 5.50 -14.01 5.58
CA ASN A 85 5.95 -12.84 6.35
C ASN A 85 7.02 -13.19 7.40
N ASP A 86 7.45 -14.45 7.46
CA ASP A 86 8.44 -14.87 8.44
C ASP A 86 9.85 -14.45 7.96
N PRO A 87 10.65 -13.74 8.79
CA PRO A 87 11.98 -13.28 8.39
C PRO A 87 12.94 -14.37 7.90
N ILE A 88 12.73 -15.63 8.32
CA ILE A 88 13.54 -16.77 7.89
C ILE A 88 13.19 -17.20 6.46
N TYR A 89 11.91 -17.12 6.10
CA TYR A 89 11.34 -17.73 4.89
C TYR A 89 10.96 -16.72 3.80
N GLN A 90 10.72 -15.47 4.18
CA GLN A 90 10.20 -14.42 3.30
C GLN A 90 11.00 -14.20 2.02
N SER A 91 12.29 -14.54 2.01
CA SER A 91 13.18 -14.33 0.86
C SER A 91 13.00 -15.37 -0.25
N PHE A 92 12.36 -16.50 0.02
CA PHE A 92 12.15 -17.56 -0.97
C PHE A 92 10.74 -18.17 -0.98
N VAL A 93 9.87 -17.84 -0.02
CA VAL A 93 8.49 -18.36 0.01
C VAL A 93 7.53 -17.41 -0.72
N ALA A 94 6.84 -17.94 -1.74
CA ALA A 94 5.72 -17.30 -2.45
C ALA A 94 6.03 -15.86 -2.93
N ILE A 95 7.21 -15.66 -3.50
CA ILE A 95 7.73 -14.33 -3.89
C ILE A 95 6.80 -13.59 -4.86
N ASP A 96 6.21 -14.29 -5.81
CA ASP A 96 5.32 -13.64 -6.79
C ASP A 96 4.01 -13.18 -6.13
N LEU A 97 3.45 -13.99 -5.23
CA LEU A 97 2.30 -13.59 -4.42
C LEU A 97 2.61 -12.37 -3.53
N GLN A 98 3.82 -12.29 -2.96
CA GLN A 98 4.26 -11.10 -2.22
C GLN A 98 4.30 -9.85 -3.10
N LYS A 99 4.84 -9.97 -4.33
CA LYS A 99 4.90 -8.86 -5.30
C LYS A 99 3.51 -8.40 -5.70
N GLU A 100 2.62 -9.34 -6.02
CA GLU A 100 1.23 -9.05 -6.38
C GLU A 100 0.49 -8.32 -5.26
N ARG A 101 0.63 -8.79 -4.02
CA ARG A 101 0.03 -8.11 -2.85
C ARG A 101 0.54 -6.68 -2.72
N LYS A 102 1.85 -6.47 -2.79
CA LYS A 102 2.45 -5.13 -2.72
C LYS A 102 1.96 -4.21 -3.86
N ALA A 103 1.89 -4.73 -5.08
CA ALA A 103 1.41 -3.98 -6.24
C ALA A 103 -0.07 -3.59 -6.08
N ARG A 104 -0.91 -4.52 -5.63
CA ARG A 104 -2.32 -4.26 -5.34
C ARG A 104 -2.51 -3.22 -4.24
N ASP A 105 -1.78 -3.35 -3.14
CA ASP A 105 -1.88 -2.41 -2.01
C ASP A 105 -1.39 -1.01 -2.41
N ALA A 106 -0.37 -0.92 -3.26
CA ALA A 106 0.08 0.34 -3.85
C ALA A 106 -0.99 0.94 -4.78
N ALA A 107 -1.59 0.14 -5.66
CA ALA A 107 -2.66 0.59 -6.55
C ALA A 107 -3.88 1.10 -5.78
N LEU A 108 -4.28 0.42 -4.69
CA LEU A 108 -5.37 0.86 -3.82
C LEU A 108 -5.06 2.19 -3.13
N LYS A 109 -3.81 2.39 -2.68
CA LYS A 109 -3.40 3.67 -2.09
C LYS A 109 -3.44 4.81 -3.10
N ILE A 110 -2.97 4.57 -4.33
CA ILE A 110 -3.02 5.57 -5.41
C ILE A 110 -4.47 5.92 -5.74
N ALA A 111 -5.33 4.91 -5.94
CA ALA A 111 -6.75 5.12 -6.22
C ALA A 111 -7.47 5.93 -5.12
N GLU A 112 -7.16 5.65 -3.85
CA GLU A 112 -7.75 6.40 -2.73
C GLU A 112 -7.22 7.84 -2.66
N GLN A 113 -5.94 8.08 -2.97
CA GLN A 113 -5.39 9.43 -3.06
C GLN A 113 -6.04 10.24 -4.18
N GLU A 114 -6.20 9.64 -5.37
CA GLU A 114 -6.90 10.28 -6.49
C GLU A 114 -8.36 10.60 -6.16
N ARG A 115 -9.07 9.66 -5.49
CA ARG A 115 -10.45 9.87 -5.06
C ARG A 115 -10.55 11.07 -4.12
N LYS A 116 -9.65 11.16 -3.14
CA LYS A 116 -9.59 12.31 -2.21
C LYS A 116 -9.28 13.62 -2.93
N ALA A 117 -8.34 13.62 -3.86
CA ALA A 117 -8.00 14.81 -4.65
C ALA A 117 -9.20 15.31 -5.48
N ARG A 118 -9.90 14.40 -6.18
CA ARG A 118 -11.12 14.74 -6.94
C ARG A 118 -12.23 15.28 -6.03
N GLU A 119 -12.40 14.70 -4.84
CA GLU A 119 -13.40 15.18 -3.88
C GLU A 119 -13.06 16.59 -3.36
N GLN A 120 -11.79 16.86 -3.06
CA GLN A 120 -11.31 18.18 -2.67
C GLN A 120 -11.50 19.21 -3.79
N GLU A 121 -11.15 18.86 -5.03
CA GLU A 121 -11.36 19.72 -6.19
C GLU A 121 -12.84 20.06 -6.39
N ARG A 122 -13.73 19.07 -6.26
CA ARG A 122 -15.18 19.30 -6.36
C ARG A 122 -15.67 20.25 -5.27
N LYS A 123 -15.25 20.03 -4.01
CA LYS A 123 -15.60 20.93 -2.89
C LYS A 123 -15.09 22.36 -3.11
N ALA A 124 -13.88 22.50 -3.65
CA ALA A 124 -13.32 23.80 -3.99
C ALA A 124 -14.12 24.51 -5.09
N LYS A 125 -14.49 23.78 -6.15
CA LYS A 125 -15.36 24.29 -7.22
C LYS A 125 -16.73 24.72 -6.71
N ASP A 126 -17.39 23.89 -5.90
CA ASP A 126 -18.70 24.21 -5.31
C ASP A 126 -18.62 25.45 -4.41
N THR A 127 -17.53 25.59 -3.65
CA THR A 127 -17.31 26.76 -2.79
C THR A 127 -17.07 28.02 -3.63
N ALA A 128 -16.25 27.93 -4.67
CA ALA A 128 -15.99 29.04 -5.58
C ALA A 128 -17.26 29.50 -6.31
N LEU A 129 -18.10 28.57 -6.75
CA LEU A 129 -19.40 28.88 -7.36
C LEU A 129 -20.33 29.62 -6.40
N LYS A 130 -20.42 29.18 -5.14
CA LYS A 130 -21.22 29.86 -4.11
C LYS A 130 -20.72 31.28 -3.84
N MET A 131 -19.41 31.48 -3.75
CA MET A 131 -18.82 32.80 -3.55
C MET A 131 -19.09 33.72 -4.75
N ALA A 132 -18.93 33.22 -5.98
CA ALA A 132 -19.21 33.97 -7.20
C ALA A 132 -20.70 34.36 -7.30
N GLU A 133 -21.61 33.46 -6.90
CA GLU A 133 -23.05 33.75 -6.88
C GLU A 133 -23.41 34.82 -5.83
N GLN A 134 -22.81 34.74 -4.64
CA GLN A 134 -22.97 35.76 -3.60
C GLN A 134 -22.45 37.13 -4.06
N GLU A 135 -21.27 37.17 -4.69
CA GLU A 135 -20.71 38.40 -5.24
C GLU A 135 -21.61 39.00 -6.34
N ARG A 136 -22.14 38.15 -7.24
CA ARG A 136 -23.05 38.60 -8.29
C ARG A 136 -24.33 39.21 -7.71
N LYS A 137 -24.94 38.54 -6.72
CA LYS A 137 -26.11 39.06 -6.00
C LYS A 137 -25.81 40.38 -5.30
N GLY A 138 -24.63 40.51 -4.67
CA GLY A 138 -24.20 41.76 -4.05
C GLY A 138 -24.05 42.90 -5.05
N LYS A 139 -23.44 42.65 -6.21
CA LYS A 139 -23.33 43.63 -7.31
C LYS A 139 -24.68 44.05 -7.88
N GLU A 140 -25.60 43.11 -8.04
CA GLU A 140 -26.95 43.37 -8.54
C GLU A 140 -27.75 44.26 -7.58
N ILE A 141 -27.67 43.98 -6.27
CA ILE A 141 -28.27 44.82 -5.23
C ILE A 141 -27.66 46.23 -5.24
N ALA A 142 -26.32 46.34 -5.30
CA ALA A 142 -25.65 47.64 -5.33
C ALA A 142 -26.02 48.46 -6.58
N LEU A 143 -26.18 47.81 -7.74
CA LEU A 143 -26.63 48.46 -8.96
C LEU A 143 -28.06 48.97 -8.84
N GLN A 144 -28.97 48.16 -8.28
CA GLN A 144 -30.35 48.58 -8.04
C GLN A 144 -30.41 49.79 -7.12
N GLN A 145 -29.68 49.77 -6.01
CA GLN A 145 -29.61 50.91 -5.08
C GLN A 145 -29.06 52.18 -5.73
N ALA A 146 -28.05 52.07 -6.60
CA ALA A 146 -27.52 53.20 -7.35
C ALA A 146 -28.54 53.77 -8.35
N GLN A 147 -29.29 52.90 -9.04
CA GLN A 147 -30.37 53.32 -9.95
C GLN A 147 -31.50 54.03 -9.19
N ASP A 148 -31.93 53.46 -8.07
CA ASP A 148 -32.98 54.06 -7.23
C ASP A 148 -32.54 55.43 -6.69
N ALA A 149 -31.28 55.57 -6.26
CA ALA A 149 -30.72 56.84 -5.81
C ALA A 149 -30.68 57.89 -6.94
N LEU A 150 -30.26 57.51 -8.15
CA LEU A 150 -30.30 58.40 -9.32
C LEU A 150 -31.73 58.84 -9.66
N GLN A 151 -32.70 57.91 -9.60
CA GLN A 151 -34.10 58.22 -9.84
C GLN A 151 -34.66 59.19 -8.80
N GLN A 152 -34.28 59.05 -7.53
CA GLN A 152 -34.68 60.00 -6.47
C GLN A 152 -34.11 61.40 -6.73
N VAL A 153 -32.81 61.50 -7.06
CA VAL A 153 -32.17 62.78 -7.39
C VAL A 153 -32.87 63.45 -8.58
N GLU A 154 -33.21 62.68 -9.62
CA GLU A 154 -33.92 63.21 -10.79
C GLU A 154 -35.35 63.66 -10.47
N ASN A 155 -36.08 62.87 -9.68
CA ASN A 155 -37.42 63.24 -9.21
C ASN A 155 -37.38 64.53 -8.37
N GLU A 156 -36.38 64.69 -7.49
CA GLU A 156 -36.17 65.91 -6.72
C GLU A 156 -35.85 67.11 -7.62
N ARG A 157 -35.04 66.92 -8.67
CA ARG A 157 -34.74 67.96 -9.68
C ARG A 157 -36.02 68.42 -10.37
N ILE A 158 -36.82 67.48 -10.87
CA ILE A 158 -38.10 67.76 -11.53
C ILE A 158 -39.07 68.48 -10.58
N ALA A 159 -39.14 68.05 -9.31
CA ALA A 159 -39.99 68.69 -8.31
C ALA A 159 -39.57 70.14 -8.03
N LYS A 160 -38.25 70.40 -7.91
CA LYS A 160 -37.70 71.76 -7.76
C LYS A 160 -38.01 72.63 -8.98
N GLU A 161 -37.85 72.11 -10.19
CA GLU A 161 -38.17 72.82 -11.43
C GLU A 161 -39.66 73.17 -11.51
N LYS A 162 -40.55 72.23 -11.19
CA LYS A 162 -42.00 72.50 -11.12
C LYS A 162 -42.34 73.54 -10.07
N LEU A 163 -41.71 73.49 -8.89
CA LEU A 163 -41.94 74.49 -7.83
C LEU A 163 -41.49 75.88 -8.28
N GLN A 164 -40.32 75.99 -8.92
CA GLN A 164 -39.85 77.25 -9.51
C GLN A 164 -40.82 77.78 -10.56
N GLN A 165 -41.30 76.91 -11.46
CA GLN A 165 -42.27 77.30 -12.49
C GLN A 165 -43.58 77.80 -11.87
N LEU A 166 -44.10 77.13 -10.85
CA LEU A 166 -45.31 77.55 -10.13
C LEU A 166 -45.12 78.89 -9.42
N LEU A 167 -43.96 79.15 -8.82
CA LEU A 167 -43.64 80.44 -8.18
C LEU A 167 -43.58 81.58 -9.21
N ILE A 168 -43.01 81.32 -10.39
CA ILE A 168 -42.99 82.25 -11.53
C ILE A 168 -44.42 82.54 -12.01
N ASP A 169 -45.24 81.51 -12.21
CA ASP A 169 -46.61 81.64 -12.72
C ASP A 169 -47.57 82.33 -11.72
N SER A 170 -47.25 82.29 -10.42
CA SER A 170 -48.03 82.95 -9.36
C SER A 170 -47.53 84.37 -9.01
N GLY A 171 -46.59 84.92 -9.79
CA GLY A 171 -46.15 86.32 -9.69
C GLY A 171 -45.21 86.61 -8.51
N ILE A 172 -44.69 85.59 -7.84
CA ILE A 172 -43.73 85.72 -6.74
C ILE A 172 -42.33 85.66 -7.35
N LYS A 173 -41.65 86.81 -7.44
CA LYS A 173 -40.24 86.82 -7.86
C LYS A 173 -39.36 86.19 -6.78
N LEU A 174 -38.58 85.19 -7.19
CA LEU A 174 -37.41 84.66 -6.49
C LEU A 174 -36.29 85.70 -6.40
#